data_AF-A0A495SL87-F1
#
_entry.id   AF-A0A495SL87-F1
#
_cell.length_a   1.000
_cell.length_b   1.000
_cell.length_c   1.000
_cell.angle_alpha   90.00
_cell.angle_beta   90.00
_cell.angle_gamma   90.00
#
_symmetry.space_group_name_H-M   'P 1'
#
loop_
_entity.id
_entity.type
_entity.pdbx_description
1 polymer ?
#
loop_
_entity_poly.entity_id
_entity_poly.type
_entity_poly.pdbx_seq_one_letter_code
_entity_poly.pdbx_strand_id
1 'polypeptide(L)'
;MENFKEIKQEILDRAKNVDACNGEYKRAYKAENYEELLKVVTDNFNFCCNNKIIDCELLSRIGESICNENNLFYNVSTDKGFLLADSATVRASGSATVEAWGSATVEAWGSATVRASGSATVEAWGSATVEASGSATVRASGSATVEAWGSATVEAWGSAYINSYNSIEHKISEKVILRYYYENRVVLADVESLKPLHNSKS
;
A
#
# COMPACT_ATOMS: atom_id res chain seq x y z
N MET A 1 -0.44 17.59 -21.90
CA MET A 1 -1.69 17.33 -21.16
C MET A 1 -2.68 16.81 -22.18
N GLU A 2 -3.15 15.58 -21.98
CA GLU A 2 -4.20 15.01 -22.82
C GLU A 2 -5.57 15.61 -22.51
N ASN A 3 -6.49 15.47 -23.45
CA ASN A 3 -7.83 15.99 -23.32
C ASN A 3 -8.61 15.16 -22.28
N PHE A 4 -9.32 15.82 -21.37
CA PHE A 4 -10.17 15.19 -20.34
C PHE A 4 -11.05 14.05 -20.88
N LYS A 5 -11.64 14.23 -22.07
CA LYS A 5 -12.50 13.21 -22.68
C LYS A 5 -11.78 11.90 -22.98
N GLU A 6 -10.52 11.98 -23.40
CA GLU A 6 -9.69 10.81 -23.74
C GLU A 6 -9.30 10.06 -22.46
N ILE A 7 -8.78 10.77 -21.45
CA ILE A 7 -8.46 10.18 -20.15
C ILE A 7 -9.70 9.56 -19.50
N LYS A 8 -10.84 10.27 -19.51
CA LYS A 8 -12.09 9.76 -18.97
C LYS A 8 -12.50 8.45 -19.65
N GLN A 9 -12.42 8.40 -20.98
CA GLN A 9 -12.77 7.20 -21.73
C GLN A 9 -11.83 6.04 -21.39
N GLU A 10 -10.52 6.30 -21.30
CA GLU A 10 -9.54 5.27 -20.91
C GLU A 10 -9.80 4.72 -19.50
N ILE A 11 -10.08 5.58 -18.52
CA ILE A 11 -10.44 5.15 -17.16
C ILE A 11 -11.71 4.29 -17.17
N LEU A 12 -12.74 4.70 -17.94
CA LEU A 12 -13.98 3.94 -18.07
C LEU A 12 -13.73 2.57 -18.72
N ASP A 13 -12.93 2.51 -19.78
CA ASP A 13 -12.63 1.24 -20.46
C ASP A 13 -11.85 0.30 -19.55
N ARG A 14 -10.83 0.81 -18.83
CA ARG A 14 -10.10 0.04 -17.82
C ARG A 14 -11.03 -0.46 -16.71
N ALA A 15 -11.92 0.40 -16.19
CA ALA A 15 -12.89 0.03 -15.16
C ALA A 15 -13.90 -1.02 -15.65
N LYS A 16 -14.36 -0.93 -16.90
CA LYS A 16 -15.25 -1.91 -17.51
C LYS A 16 -14.60 -3.27 -17.65
N ASN A 17 -13.32 -3.31 -18.02
CA ASN A 17 -12.59 -4.57 -18.23
C ASN A 17 -12.38 -5.39 -16.95
N VAL A 18 -12.50 -4.74 -15.78
CA VAL A 18 -12.35 -5.38 -14.46
C VAL A 18 -13.69 -5.50 -13.74
N ASP A 19 -14.80 -5.35 -14.49
CA ASP A 19 -16.18 -5.42 -13.97
C ASP A 19 -16.42 -4.52 -12.75
N ALA A 20 -15.91 -3.28 -12.80
CA ALA A 20 -16.09 -2.31 -11.73
C ALA A 20 -17.58 -2.12 -11.40
N CYS A 21 -17.86 -1.89 -10.11
CA CYS A 21 -19.22 -1.74 -9.61
C CYS A 21 -20.01 -0.71 -10.43
N ASN A 22 -21.24 -1.09 -10.83
CA ASN A 22 -22.11 -0.26 -11.66
C ASN A 22 -22.35 1.14 -11.05
N GLY A 23 -22.35 1.28 -9.72
CA GLY A 23 -22.47 2.56 -9.04
C GLY A 23 -21.30 3.49 -9.33
N GLU A 24 -20.08 3.04 -9.07
CA GLU A 24 -18.84 3.81 -9.26
C GLU A 24 -18.56 4.08 -10.74
N TYR A 25 -18.82 3.08 -11.59
CA TYR A 25 -18.74 3.25 -13.04
C TYR A 25 -19.68 4.38 -13.53
N LYS A 26 -20.93 4.41 -13.04
CA LYS A 26 -21.90 5.47 -13.39
C LYS A 26 -21.46 6.84 -12.87
N ARG A 27 -20.83 6.91 -11.70
CA ARG A 27 -20.27 8.18 -11.17
C ARG A 27 -19.16 8.70 -12.08
N ALA A 28 -18.20 7.85 -12.44
CA ALA A 28 -17.14 8.21 -13.38
C ALA A 28 -17.69 8.58 -14.77
N TYR A 29 -18.70 7.87 -15.25
CA TYR A 29 -19.35 8.16 -16.55
C TYR A 29 -20.02 9.54 -16.56
N LYS A 30 -20.55 10.00 -15.42
CA LYS A 30 -21.19 11.31 -15.30
C LYS A 30 -20.21 12.47 -15.09
N ALA A 31 -18.97 12.20 -14.69
CA ALA A 31 -17.99 13.24 -14.38
C ALA A 31 -17.76 14.19 -15.58
N GLU A 32 -17.86 15.49 -15.37
CA GLU A 32 -17.71 16.51 -16.43
C GLU A 32 -16.33 17.18 -16.45
N ASN A 33 -15.54 16.96 -15.39
CA ASN A 33 -14.20 17.52 -15.22
C ASN A 33 -13.30 16.56 -14.41
N TYR A 34 -12.01 16.90 -14.30
CA TYR A 34 -11.04 16.08 -13.57
C TYR A 34 -11.32 16.00 -12.08
N GLU A 35 -11.86 17.05 -11.45
CA GLU A 35 -12.18 17.04 -10.02
C GLU A 35 -13.20 15.94 -9.70
N GLU A 36 -14.31 15.90 -10.43
CA GLU A 36 -15.34 14.86 -10.26
C GLU A 36 -14.82 13.47 -10.58
N LEU A 37 -14.02 13.34 -11.64
CA LEU A 37 -13.46 12.05 -12.06
C LEU A 37 -12.45 11.51 -11.05
N LEU A 38 -11.51 12.35 -10.62
CA LEU A 38 -10.48 11.98 -9.63
C LEU A 38 -11.07 11.81 -8.23
N LYS A 39 -12.21 12.45 -7.92
CA LYS A 39 -12.97 12.13 -6.71
C LYS A 39 -13.47 10.68 -6.70
N VAL A 40 -13.97 10.18 -7.83
CA VAL A 40 -14.35 8.75 -7.95
C VAL A 40 -13.13 7.85 -7.82
N VAL A 41 -12.01 8.22 -8.43
CA VAL A 41 -10.75 7.47 -8.31
C VAL A 41 -10.28 7.40 -6.86
N THR A 42 -10.24 8.53 -6.15
CA THR A 42 -9.77 8.59 -4.76
C THR A 42 -10.71 7.89 -3.77
N ASP A 43 -12.03 7.98 -3.98
CA ASP A 43 -13.01 7.20 -3.20
C ASP A 43 -12.83 5.69 -3.35
N ASN A 44 -12.22 5.24 -4.46
CA ASN A 44 -12.00 3.84 -4.78
C ASN A 44 -10.50 3.52 -4.95
N PHE A 45 -9.61 4.30 -4.33
CA PHE A 45 -8.19 4.35 -4.67
C PHE A 45 -7.52 2.96 -4.71
N ASN A 46 -7.67 2.17 -3.65
CA ASN A 46 -7.08 0.83 -3.58
C ASN A 46 -7.61 -0.08 -4.69
N PHE A 47 -8.92 -0.02 -4.99
CA PHE A 47 -9.51 -0.81 -6.08
C PHE A 47 -8.97 -0.38 -7.44
N CYS A 48 -8.83 0.94 -7.66
CA CYS A 48 -8.28 1.48 -8.89
C CYS A 48 -6.81 1.05 -9.10
N CYS A 49 -5.98 1.09 -8.05
CA CYS A 49 -4.59 0.65 -8.11
C CYS A 49 -4.48 -0.87 -8.31
N ASN A 50 -5.18 -1.66 -7.49
CA ASN A 50 -5.16 -3.14 -7.55
C ASN A 50 -5.55 -3.68 -8.93
N ASN A 51 -6.49 -3.01 -9.61
CA ASN A 51 -7.00 -3.42 -10.91
C ASN A 51 -6.42 -2.63 -12.09
N LYS A 52 -5.37 -1.82 -11.86
CA LYS A 52 -4.69 -1.02 -12.90
C LYS A 52 -5.63 -0.10 -13.69
N ILE A 53 -6.71 0.38 -13.05
CA ILE A 53 -7.58 1.42 -13.60
C ILE A 53 -6.79 2.73 -13.69
N ILE A 54 -5.90 2.96 -12.73
CA ILE A 54 -4.90 4.03 -12.78
C ILE A 54 -3.50 3.44 -12.67
N ASP A 55 -2.53 4.12 -13.26
CA ASP A 55 -1.09 3.88 -13.13
C ASP A 55 -0.33 5.21 -13.21
N CYS A 56 0.96 5.21 -12.86
CA CYS A 56 1.78 6.42 -12.86
C CYS A 56 1.87 7.09 -14.24
N GLU A 57 1.78 6.33 -15.33
CA GLU A 57 1.81 6.85 -16.70
C GLU A 57 0.53 7.65 -17.02
N LEU A 58 -0.64 7.09 -16.70
CA LEU A 58 -1.93 7.75 -16.84
C LEU A 58 -1.98 9.01 -15.96
N LEU A 59 -1.53 8.94 -14.71
CA LEU A 59 -1.49 10.11 -13.81
C LEU A 59 -0.54 11.19 -14.32
N SER A 60 0.58 10.82 -14.95
CA SER A 60 1.49 11.76 -15.60
C SER A 60 0.85 12.45 -16.82
N ARG A 61 0.00 11.76 -17.60
CA ARG A 61 -0.75 12.33 -18.73
C ARG A 61 -1.83 13.32 -18.29
N ILE A 62 -2.49 13.04 -17.15
CA ILE A 62 -3.41 13.98 -16.46
C ILE A 62 -2.64 15.22 -16.04
N GLY A 63 -1.49 15.04 -15.40
CA GLY A 63 -0.56 16.09 -15.01
C GLY A 63 -0.60 16.40 -13.51
N GLU A 64 0.60 16.67 -12.98
CA GLU A 64 0.87 16.80 -11.55
C GLU A 64 -0.02 17.82 -10.84
N SER A 65 -0.21 19.03 -11.40
CA SER A 65 -1.05 20.07 -10.76
C SER A 65 -2.47 19.59 -10.52
N ILE A 66 -3.08 18.97 -11.54
CA ILE A 66 -4.47 18.48 -11.46
C ILE A 66 -4.56 17.35 -10.44
N CYS A 67 -3.61 16.41 -10.44
CA CYS A 67 -3.58 15.32 -9.47
C CYS A 67 -3.43 15.86 -8.03
N ASN A 68 -2.47 16.76 -7.79
CA ASN A 68 -2.17 17.30 -6.47
C ASN A 68 -3.33 18.13 -5.90
N GLU A 69 -4.01 18.93 -6.73
CA GLU A 69 -5.23 19.67 -6.36
C GLU A 69 -6.34 18.73 -5.88
N ASN A 70 -6.34 17.47 -6.35
CA ASN A 70 -7.29 16.43 -6.00
C ASN A 70 -6.77 15.46 -4.93
N ASN A 71 -5.70 15.81 -4.21
CA ASN A 71 -5.04 14.97 -3.20
C ASN A 71 -4.63 13.58 -3.73
N LEU A 72 -4.32 13.49 -5.02
CA LEU A 72 -3.81 12.30 -5.68
C LEU A 72 -2.36 12.58 -6.12
N PHE A 73 -1.44 11.73 -5.70
CA PHE A 73 -0.01 11.89 -5.88
C PHE A 73 0.54 10.65 -6.56
N TYR A 74 1.63 10.81 -7.32
CA TYR A 74 2.33 9.68 -7.91
C TYR A 74 3.83 9.90 -7.87
N ASN A 75 4.59 8.91 -7.38
CA ASN A 75 6.05 8.95 -7.31
C ASN A 75 6.65 10.22 -6.64
N VAL A 76 5.87 10.88 -5.77
CA VAL A 76 6.29 12.06 -5.00
C VAL A 76 5.99 11.86 -3.52
N SER A 77 6.71 12.58 -2.65
CA SER A 77 6.49 12.50 -1.21
C SER A 77 5.29 13.35 -0.77
N THR A 78 4.52 12.88 0.21
CA THR A 78 3.33 13.59 0.71
C THR A 78 3.05 13.28 2.19
N ASP A 79 2.31 14.15 2.87
CA ASP A 79 1.83 13.97 4.25
C ASP A 79 0.31 13.74 4.34
N LYS A 80 -0.36 13.65 3.20
CA LYS A 80 -1.82 13.46 3.09
C LYS A 80 -2.23 12.89 1.74
N GLY A 81 -3.51 12.55 1.63
CA GLY A 81 -4.11 12.13 0.37
C GLY A 81 -3.68 10.72 -0.04
N PHE A 82 -3.72 10.46 -1.34
CA PHE A 82 -3.52 9.15 -1.93
C PHE A 82 -2.28 9.16 -2.83
N LEU A 83 -1.31 8.29 -2.57
CA LEU A 83 -0.05 8.22 -3.31
C LEU A 83 0.08 6.87 -4.00
N LEU A 84 0.27 6.87 -5.32
CA LEU A 84 0.66 5.68 -6.07
C LEU A 84 2.18 5.70 -6.34
N ALA A 85 2.88 4.62 -6.00
CA ALA A 85 4.31 4.47 -6.25
C ALA A 85 4.61 3.11 -6.89
N ASP A 86 5.45 3.07 -7.93
CA ASP A 86 5.77 1.83 -8.67
C ASP A 86 7.27 1.57 -8.86
N SER A 87 8.09 2.62 -8.98
CA SER A 87 9.56 2.53 -9.09
C SER A 87 10.23 3.81 -8.59
N ALA A 88 9.72 4.36 -7.50
CA ALA A 88 10.25 5.57 -6.88
C ALA A 88 10.54 5.34 -5.38
N THR A 89 11.46 6.15 -4.86
CA THR A 89 11.63 6.32 -3.42
C THR A 89 10.80 7.50 -2.96
N VAL A 90 9.82 7.25 -2.09
CA VAL A 90 8.87 8.25 -1.61
C VAL A 90 8.80 8.25 -0.10
N ARG A 91 8.44 9.43 0.45
CA ARG A 91 8.13 9.60 1.85
C ARG A 91 6.64 9.82 2.05
N ALA A 92 6.06 9.11 3.00
CA ALA A 92 4.67 9.22 3.36
C ALA A 92 4.52 9.48 4.86
N SER A 93 3.73 10.48 5.21
CA SER A 93 3.48 10.81 6.61
C SER A 93 2.05 11.26 6.85
N GLY A 94 1.75 11.72 8.07
CA GLY A 94 0.44 12.27 8.40
C GLY A 94 -0.68 11.28 8.16
N SER A 95 -1.64 11.64 7.32
CA SER A 95 -2.79 10.80 6.92
C SER A 95 -2.68 10.27 5.49
N ALA A 96 -1.48 10.21 4.92
CA ALA A 96 -1.25 9.68 3.59
C ALA A 96 -1.65 8.19 3.50
N THR A 97 -2.33 7.83 2.41
CA THR A 97 -2.60 6.45 1.99
C THR A 97 -1.76 6.15 0.76
N VAL A 98 -0.93 5.11 0.82
CA VAL A 98 0.04 4.76 -0.23
C VAL A 98 -0.29 3.40 -0.81
N GLU A 99 -0.28 3.30 -2.13
CA GLU A 99 -0.25 2.06 -2.89
C GLU A 99 1.13 1.94 -3.53
N ALA A 100 1.93 0.97 -3.08
CA ALA A 100 3.31 0.76 -3.49
C ALA A 100 3.48 -0.59 -4.18
N TRP A 101 4.00 -0.55 -5.40
CA TRP A 101 4.12 -1.69 -6.31
C TRP A 101 5.53 -1.73 -6.91
N GLY A 102 5.84 -2.78 -7.67
CA GLY A 102 7.09 -2.87 -8.42
C GLY A 102 8.32 -2.76 -7.53
N SER A 103 9.25 -1.87 -7.88
CA SER A 103 10.49 -1.61 -7.14
C SER A 103 10.41 -0.35 -6.28
N ALA A 104 9.20 0.09 -5.92
CA ALA A 104 9.01 1.26 -5.06
C ALA A 104 9.63 1.07 -3.67
N THR A 105 10.15 2.15 -3.09
CA THR A 105 10.61 2.21 -1.71
C THR A 105 9.81 3.30 -0.98
N VAL A 106 9.15 2.94 0.12
CA VAL A 106 8.33 3.88 0.90
C VAL A 106 8.90 4.02 2.31
N GLU A 107 9.29 5.23 2.67
CA GLU A 107 9.57 5.64 4.05
C GLU A 107 8.26 6.18 4.67
N ALA A 108 7.66 5.45 5.61
CA ALA A 108 6.36 5.75 6.19
C ALA A 108 6.44 6.05 7.69
N TRP A 109 5.87 7.17 8.12
CA TRP A 109 5.77 7.51 9.55
C TRP A 109 4.47 8.24 9.89
N GLY A 110 4.27 8.57 11.17
CA GLY A 110 3.01 9.18 11.64
C GLY A 110 1.85 8.18 11.53
N SER A 111 0.69 8.63 11.03
CA SER A 111 -0.49 7.78 10.83
C SER A 111 -0.65 7.33 9.38
N ALA A 112 0.44 7.30 8.61
CA ALA A 112 0.42 6.88 7.21
C ALA A 112 0.00 5.41 7.09
N THR A 113 -0.76 5.11 6.04
CA THR A 113 -1.18 3.74 5.69
C THR A 113 -0.53 3.36 4.36
N VAL A 114 0.16 2.23 4.30
CA VAL A 114 0.85 1.75 3.10
C VAL A 114 0.35 0.36 2.74
N ARG A 115 -0.10 0.17 1.50
CA ARG A 115 -0.29 -1.13 0.87
C ARG A 115 0.89 -1.40 -0.05
N ALA A 116 1.62 -2.48 0.21
CA ALA A 116 2.81 -2.86 -0.53
C ALA A 116 2.63 -4.24 -1.17
N SER A 117 2.94 -4.34 -2.46
CA SER A 117 2.91 -5.59 -3.21
C SER A 117 4.08 -5.68 -4.19
N GLY A 118 4.23 -6.83 -4.83
CA GLY A 118 5.35 -7.06 -5.75
C GLY A 118 6.69 -7.08 -5.01
N SER A 119 7.70 -6.36 -5.52
CA SER A 119 9.03 -6.26 -4.91
C SER A 119 9.20 -4.96 -4.10
N ALA A 120 8.10 -4.32 -3.70
CA ALA A 120 8.13 -3.06 -2.99
C ALA A 120 8.78 -3.22 -1.61
N THR A 121 9.50 -2.18 -1.18
CA THR A 121 10.12 -2.11 0.15
C THR A 121 9.47 -0.99 0.95
N VAL A 122 9.13 -1.27 2.21
CA VAL A 122 8.56 -0.29 3.14
C VAL A 122 9.39 -0.22 4.40
N GLU A 123 9.83 0.97 4.77
CA GLU A 123 10.36 1.27 6.09
C GLU A 123 9.28 2.03 6.88
N ALA A 124 8.80 1.44 7.97
CA ALA A 124 7.66 1.96 8.73
C ALA A 124 8.05 2.24 10.18
N TRP A 125 7.74 3.47 10.63
CA TRP A 125 8.00 3.93 11.99
C TRP A 125 6.78 4.61 12.61
N GLY A 126 6.83 4.85 13.92
CA GLY A 126 5.78 5.60 14.61
C GLY A 126 4.48 4.81 14.67
N SER A 127 3.36 5.38 14.25
CA SER A 127 2.04 4.72 14.23
C SER A 127 1.62 4.30 12.81
N ALA A 128 2.59 4.12 11.91
CA ALA A 128 2.31 3.75 10.53
C ALA A 128 1.69 2.35 10.46
N THR A 129 0.78 2.17 9.50
CA THR A 129 0.15 0.88 9.22
C THR A 129 0.59 0.38 7.85
N VAL A 130 1.04 -0.87 7.77
CA VAL A 130 1.49 -1.49 6.53
C VAL A 130 0.72 -2.77 6.26
N GLU A 131 0.13 -2.88 5.08
CA GLU A 131 -0.42 -4.10 4.51
C GLU A 131 0.53 -4.59 3.43
N ALA A 132 1.14 -5.77 3.61
CA ALA A 132 2.17 -6.29 2.73
C ALA A 132 1.83 -7.66 2.15
N SER A 133 2.03 -7.80 0.84
CA SER A 133 1.72 -9.01 0.08
C SER A 133 2.75 -9.29 -1.01
N GLY A 134 2.64 -10.46 -1.66
CA GLY A 134 3.57 -10.83 -2.73
C GLY A 134 4.98 -11.05 -2.19
N SER A 135 5.99 -10.44 -2.81
CA SER A 135 7.40 -10.48 -2.39
C SER A 135 7.82 -9.18 -1.68
N ALA A 136 6.86 -8.42 -1.14
CA ALA A 136 7.13 -7.15 -0.50
C ALA A 136 7.98 -7.35 0.76
N THR A 137 8.87 -6.39 1.04
CA THR A 137 9.72 -6.38 2.23
C THR A 137 9.31 -5.23 3.13
N VAL A 138 9.06 -5.50 4.41
CA VAL A 138 8.71 -4.49 5.40
C VAL A 138 9.75 -4.47 6.52
N ARG A 139 10.22 -3.28 6.86
CA ARG A 139 11.07 -3.01 8.03
C ARG A 139 10.29 -2.11 8.97
N ALA A 140 9.87 -2.64 10.12
CA ALA A 140 8.94 -1.96 11.02
C ALA A 140 9.52 -1.73 12.40
N SER A 141 9.31 -0.54 12.96
CA SER A 141 9.63 -0.27 14.36
C SER A 141 8.80 0.84 14.98
N GLY A 142 9.04 1.11 16.27
CA GLY A 142 8.15 1.96 17.05
C GLY A 142 6.81 1.25 17.28
N SER A 143 5.70 1.98 17.21
CA SER A 143 4.34 1.43 17.34
C SER A 143 3.72 1.04 15.99
N ALA A 144 4.56 0.74 14.99
CA ALA A 144 4.08 0.42 13.65
C ALA A 144 3.29 -0.90 13.67
N THR A 145 2.24 -0.96 12.86
CA THR A 145 1.41 -2.15 12.68
C THR A 145 1.63 -2.71 11.29
N VAL A 146 1.92 -4.01 11.17
CA VAL A 146 2.12 -4.69 9.89
C VAL A 146 1.16 -5.86 9.78
N GLU A 147 0.38 -5.89 8.71
CA GLU A 147 -0.35 -7.07 8.27
C GLU A 147 0.34 -7.65 7.05
N ALA A 148 0.75 -8.91 7.12
CA ALA A 148 1.52 -9.55 6.08
C ALA A 148 0.91 -10.90 5.67
N TRP A 149 0.87 -11.15 4.36
CA TRP A 149 0.44 -12.42 3.78
C TRP A 149 1.23 -12.76 2.50
N GLY A 150 0.98 -13.95 1.95
CA GLY A 150 1.71 -14.44 0.79
C GLY A 150 3.16 -14.80 1.13
N SER A 151 4.11 -14.26 0.36
CA SER A 151 5.56 -14.48 0.52
C SER A 151 6.29 -13.22 0.99
N ALA A 152 5.57 -12.31 1.66
CA ALA A 152 6.15 -11.08 2.19
C ALA A 152 7.21 -11.40 3.25
N THR A 153 8.19 -10.52 3.41
CA THR A 153 9.23 -10.60 4.44
C THR A 153 9.07 -9.45 5.41
N VAL A 154 9.13 -9.73 6.71
CA VAL A 154 8.97 -8.71 7.75
C VAL A 154 10.16 -8.73 8.71
N GLU A 155 10.88 -7.61 8.77
CA GLU A 155 11.86 -7.33 9.82
C GLU A 155 11.25 -6.35 10.80
N ALA A 156 11.19 -6.70 12.10
CA ALA A 156 10.54 -5.87 13.10
C ALA A 156 11.37 -5.73 14.39
N TRP A 157 11.41 -4.54 14.96
CA TRP A 157 12.09 -4.25 16.24
C TRP A 157 11.33 -3.20 17.04
N GLY A 158 11.75 -2.94 18.29
CA GLY A 158 11.01 -2.06 19.19
C GLY A 158 9.62 -2.62 19.51
N SER A 159 8.61 -1.74 19.58
CA SER A 159 7.23 -2.07 20.01
C SER A 159 6.28 -2.41 18.84
N ALA A 160 6.80 -2.91 17.72
CA ALA A 160 6.00 -3.16 16.52
C ALA A 160 4.99 -4.30 16.74
N TYR A 161 3.87 -4.25 16.03
CA TYR A 161 2.82 -5.26 16.07
C TYR A 161 2.65 -5.90 14.69
N ILE A 162 2.82 -7.22 14.60
CA ILE A 162 2.82 -7.96 13.34
C ILE A 162 1.70 -9.01 13.32
N ASN A 163 0.84 -8.91 12.32
CA ASN A 163 -0.20 -9.88 11.97
C ASN A 163 0.26 -10.69 10.76
N SER A 164 0.57 -11.98 10.97
CA SER A 164 1.06 -12.87 9.93
C SER A 164 0.03 -13.92 9.57
N TYR A 165 -0.33 -13.99 8.29
CA TYR A 165 -1.25 -15.02 7.80
C TYR A 165 -0.53 -16.26 7.27
N ASN A 166 0.71 -16.22 6.76
CA ASN A 166 1.38 -17.40 6.17
C ASN A 166 2.77 -17.69 6.79
N SER A 167 3.50 -18.66 6.22
CA SER A 167 4.94 -18.93 6.44
C SER A 167 5.80 -17.74 5.99
N ILE A 168 5.68 -16.63 6.70
CA ILE A 168 6.44 -15.41 6.50
C ILE A 168 7.78 -15.56 7.22
N GLU A 169 8.85 -15.13 6.57
CA GLU A 169 10.13 -14.97 7.24
C GLU A 169 10.07 -13.72 8.12
N HIS A 170 10.06 -13.95 9.43
CA HIS A 170 10.08 -12.89 10.43
C HIS A 170 11.49 -12.79 11.02
N LYS A 171 12.13 -11.64 10.90
CA LYS A 171 13.34 -11.31 11.67
C LYS A 171 12.97 -10.30 12.72
N ILE A 172 12.95 -10.75 13.97
CA ILE A 172 12.40 -9.97 15.07
C ILE A 172 13.44 -9.79 16.17
N SER A 173 13.46 -8.62 16.79
CA SER A 173 14.24 -8.35 17.99
C SER A 173 13.47 -7.49 19.02
N GLU A 174 13.96 -7.50 20.26
CA GLU A 174 13.48 -6.65 21.37
C GLU A 174 12.09 -6.94 21.96
N LYS A 175 11.02 -6.25 21.52
CA LYS A 175 9.69 -6.27 22.15
C LYS A 175 8.56 -6.23 21.11
N VAL A 176 8.57 -7.18 20.20
CA VAL A 176 7.56 -7.26 19.13
C VAL A 176 6.45 -8.21 19.53
N ILE A 177 5.21 -7.84 19.22
CA ILE A 177 4.07 -8.76 19.32
C ILE A 177 3.82 -9.35 17.93
N LEU A 178 3.91 -10.67 17.82
CA LEU A 178 3.63 -11.42 16.61
C LEU A 178 2.40 -12.29 16.78
N ARG A 179 1.42 -12.13 15.91
CA ARG A 179 0.23 -12.96 15.82
C ARG A 179 0.24 -13.80 14.55
N TYR A 180 0.23 -15.11 14.71
CA TYR A 180 0.03 -16.09 13.64
C TYR A 180 -1.44 -16.50 13.57
N TYR A 181 -2.11 -16.14 12.48
CA TYR A 181 -3.55 -16.41 12.35
C TYR A 181 -3.89 -17.88 12.17
N TYR A 182 -3.23 -18.60 11.25
CA TYR A 182 -3.54 -20.03 11.06
C TYR A 182 -3.20 -20.89 12.28
N GLU A 183 -2.21 -20.48 13.06
CA GLU A 183 -1.81 -21.20 14.28
C GLU A 183 -2.57 -20.72 15.52
N ASN A 184 -3.40 -19.68 15.40
CA ASN A 184 -4.04 -18.97 16.53
C ASN A 184 -3.06 -18.70 17.68
N ARG A 185 -1.84 -18.29 17.34
CA ARG A 185 -0.72 -18.15 18.27
C ARG A 185 -0.29 -16.70 18.37
N VAL A 186 -0.09 -16.22 19.59
CA VAL A 186 0.49 -14.89 19.87
C VAL A 186 1.79 -15.09 20.62
N VAL A 187 2.86 -14.47 20.13
CA VAL A 187 4.19 -14.53 20.72
C VAL A 187 4.63 -13.11 21.04
N LEU A 188 5.04 -12.88 22.29
CA LEU A 188 5.88 -11.74 22.63
C LEU A 188 7.32 -12.17 22.33
N ALA A 189 7.88 -11.64 21.25
CA ALA A 189 9.23 -11.98 20.83
C ALA A 189 10.21 -11.01 21.47
N ASP A 190 11.05 -11.55 22.35
CA ASP A 190 12.29 -10.94 22.79
C ASP A 190 13.51 -11.64 22.19
N VAL A 191 14.69 -11.02 22.32
CA VAL A 191 15.96 -11.53 21.77
C VAL A 191 16.28 -12.96 22.26
N GLU A 192 15.70 -13.42 23.37
CA GLU A 192 15.96 -14.74 23.97
C GLU A 192 14.98 -15.84 23.51
N SER A 193 13.79 -15.46 23.03
CA SER A 193 12.67 -16.36 22.71
C SER A 193 12.68 -16.98 21.29
N LEU A 194 13.50 -16.46 20.37
CA LEU A 194 13.56 -16.92 18.97
C LEU A 194 14.61 -18.02 18.75
N LYS A 195 14.36 -19.23 19.26
CA LYS A 195 15.01 -20.43 18.68
C LYS A 195 14.26 -20.79 17.39
N PRO A 196 14.97 -21.12 16.30
CA PRO A 196 14.33 -21.48 15.05
C PRO A 196 13.43 -22.70 15.28
N LEU A 197 12.14 -22.57 14.93
CA LEU A 197 11.27 -23.71 14.69
C LEU A 197 11.82 -24.45 13.48
N HIS A 198 12.83 -25.30 13.71
CA HIS A 198 13.19 -26.31 12.73
C HIS A 198 11.95 -27.17 12.53
N ASN A 199 11.41 -27.13 11.31
CA ASN A 199 10.52 -28.16 10.81
C ASN A 199 11.21 -29.51 11.05
N SER A 200 10.80 -30.23 12.09
CA SER A 200 11.01 -31.67 12.18
C SER A 200 10.15 -32.30 11.08
N LYS A 201 10.67 -32.32 9.86
CA LYS A 201 10.28 -33.32 8.88
C LYS A 201 11.04 -34.60 9.23
N SER A 202 10.25 -35.65 9.43
CA SER A 202 10.60 -37.08 9.51
C SER A 202 11.81 -37.50 8.69
#